data_AF-A0A1H2PU47-F1
#
_entry.id   AF-A0A1H2PU47-F1
#
_cell.length_a   1.000
_cell.length_b   1.000
_cell.length_c   1.000
_cell.angle_alpha   90.00
_cell.angle_beta   90.00
_cell.angle_gamma   90.00
#
_symmetry.space_group_name_H-M   'P 1'
#
loop_
_entity.id
_entity.type
_entity.pdbx_description
1 polymer ?
#
loop_
_entity_poly.entity_id
_entity_poly.type
_entity_poly.pdbx_seq_one_letter_code
_entity_poly.pdbx_strand_id
1 'polypeptide(L)'
;MEYDVVVVGGGPAGLSAAIRLKQRAAERGEELSVCVLEKGSELGAHILSGAVMDPRAITELFPDWRAQGAPLDVPVVEDRFLFLSQASARRVPEWALPESFRNHGNYVISLANVVRWLGEQAEALGVEIFPGFPAAEVLYDEAGAVI
;
A
#
# COMPACT_ATOMS: atom_id res chain seq x y z
N MET A 1 -2.73 -5.61 -25.69
CA MET A 1 -3.20 -6.57 -24.68
C MET A 1 -4.47 -5.97 -24.12
N GLU A 2 -5.52 -6.76 -23.99
CA GLU A 2 -6.81 -6.31 -23.47
C GLU A 2 -6.90 -6.75 -22.01
N TYR A 3 -7.29 -5.83 -21.13
CA TYR A 3 -7.53 -6.07 -19.71
C TYR A 3 -8.83 -5.40 -19.32
N ASP A 4 -9.58 -5.98 -18.39
CA ASP A 4 -10.79 -5.38 -17.84
C ASP A 4 -10.44 -4.17 -16.95
N VAL A 5 -9.31 -4.27 -16.22
CA VAL A 5 -8.81 -3.19 -15.37
C VAL A 5 -7.29 -3.06 -15.49
N VAL A 6 -6.83 -1.85 -15.78
CA VAL A 6 -5.41 -1.46 -15.69
C VAL A 6 -5.22 -0.53 -14.50
N VAL A 7 -4.31 -0.89 -13.60
CA VAL A 7 -3.91 -0.11 -12.43
C VAL A 7 -2.52 0.48 -12.69
N VAL A 8 -2.42 1.80 -12.65
CA VAL A 8 -1.13 2.49 -12.82
C VAL A 8 -0.51 2.75 -11.44
N GLY A 9 0.56 2.02 -11.13
CA GLY A 9 1.36 2.12 -9.91
C GLY A 9 1.21 0.91 -8.99
N GLY A 10 2.31 0.19 -8.75
CA GLY A 10 2.43 -0.93 -7.82
C GLY A 10 2.68 -0.50 -6.38
N GLY A 11 2.07 0.60 -5.94
CA GLY A 11 2.11 1.05 -4.55
C GLY A 11 1.06 0.36 -3.67
N PRO A 12 0.97 0.70 -2.37
CA PRO A 12 0.00 0.09 -1.47
C PRO A 12 -1.45 0.29 -1.95
N ALA A 13 -1.77 1.46 -2.51
CA ALA A 13 -3.11 1.74 -3.04
C ALA A 13 -3.44 0.90 -4.28
N GLY A 14 -2.54 0.87 -5.28
CA GLY A 14 -2.76 0.14 -6.52
C GLY A 14 -2.85 -1.36 -6.30
N LEU A 15 -1.94 -1.93 -5.52
CA LEU A 15 -1.98 -3.34 -5.16
C LEU A 15 -3.23 -3.69 -4.34
N SER A 16 -3.62 -2.85 -3.37
CA SER A 16 -4.87 -3.08 -2.61
C SER A 16 -6.09 -3.08 -3.51
N ALA A 17 -6.17 -2.17 -4.48
CA ALA A 17 -7.26 -2.12 -5.45
C ALA A 17 -7.29 -3.39 -6.32
N ALA A 18 -6.16 -3.78 -6.89
CA ALA A 18 -6.06 -4.98 -7.73
C ALA A 18 -6.43 -6.27 -6.96
N ILE A 19 -5.91 -6.43 -5.74
CA ILE A 19 -6.25 -7.53 -4.84
C ILE A 19 -7.75 -7.57 -4.57
N ARG A 20 -8.33 -6.43 -4.17
CA ARG A 20 -9.74 -6.38 -3.80
C ARG A 20 -10.66 -6.67 -4.98
N LEU A 21 -10.29 -6.23 -6.18
CA LEU A 21 -11.00 -6.56 -7.42
C LEU A 21 -11.00 -8.07 -7.67
N LYS A 22 -9.83 -8.73 -7.59
CA LYS A 22 -9.74 -10.18 -7.78
C LYS A 22 -10.47 -10.97 -6.70
N GLN A 23 -10.39 -10.56 -5.43
CA GLN A 23 -11.16 -11.16 -4.34
C GLN A 23 -12.68 -11.07 -4.62
N ARG A 24 -13.16 -9.89 -5.05
CA ARG A 24 -14.58 -9.67 -5.37
C ARG A 24 -15.05 -10.47 -6.58
N ALA A 25 -14.23 -10.58 -7.61
CA ALA A 25 -14.53 -11.39 -8.79
C ALA A 25 -14.64 -12.88 -8.39
N ALA A 26 -13.70 -13.38 -7.59
CA ALA A 26 -13.72 -14.75 -7.06
C ALA A 26 -14.96 -15.03 -6.18
N GLU A 27 -15.35 -14.09 -5.31
CA GLU A 27 -16.59 -14.17 -4.51
C GLU A 27 -17.85 -14.31 -5.40
N ARG A 28 -17.84 -13.74 -6.60
CA ARG A 28 -18.95 -13.77 -7.57
C ARG A 28 -18.85 -14.91 -8.59
N GLY A 29 -17.71 -15.62 -8.64
CA GLY A 29 -17.43 -16.61 -9.67
C GLY A 29 -17.25 -16.00 -11.07
N GLU A 30 -16.75 -14.76 -11.12
CA GLU A 30 -16.50 -14.01 -12.35
C GLU A 30 -14.99 -14.03 -12.67
N GLU A 31 -14.66 -14.12 -13.95
CA GLU A 31 -13.29 -13.90 -14.42
C GLU A 31 -13.06 -12.41 -14.63
N LEU A 32 -11.98 -11.89 -14.07
CA LEU A 32 -11.57 -10.49 -14.20
C LEU A 32 -10.06 -10.43 -14.45
N SER A 33 -9.68 -9.89 -15.60
CA SER A 33 -8.30 -9.63 -15.97
C SER A 33 -7.84 -8.28 -15.41
N VAL A 34 -6.83 -8.30 -14.54
CA VAL A 34 -6.33 -7.11 -13.85
C VAL A 34 -4.83 -7.02 -14.05
N CYS A 35 -4.38 -5.89 -14.59
CA CYS A 35 -2.98 -5.57 -14.83
C CYS A 35 -2.52 -4.43 -13.93
N VAL A 36 -1.31 -4.53 -13.35
CA VAL A 36 -0.65 -3.46 -12.60
C VAL A 36 0.63 -3.07 -13.32
N LEU A 37 0.73 -1.80 -13.73
CA LEU A 37 1.94 -1.23 -14.33
C LEU A 37 2.77 -0.53 -13.24
N GLU A 38 4.01 -0.95 -13.02
CA GLU A 38 4.92 -0.32 -12.07
C GLU A 38 6.18 0.20 -12.78
N LYS A 39 6.55 1.45 -12.49
CA LYS A 39 7.73 2.10 -13.08
C LYS A 39 9.05 1.54 -12.52
N GLY A 40 9.09 1.23 -11.24
CA GLY A 40 10.24 0.65 -10.56
C GLY A 40 10.64 -0.68 -11.18
N SER A 41 11.93 -0.98 -11.20
CA SER A 41 12.46 -2.25 -11.71
C SER A 41 11.95 -3.48 -10.96
N GLU A 42 11.42 -3.27 -9.75
CA GLU A 42 10.74 -4.24 -8.91
C GLU A 42 9.71 -3.50 -8.04
N LEU A 43 8.72 -4.23 -7.50
CA LEU A 43 7.82 -3.67 -6.50
C LEU A 43 8.60 -3.19 -5.27
N GLY A 44 8.24 -2.02 -4.78
CA GLY A 44 8.92 -1.41 -3.64
C GLY A 44 10.16 -0.58 -3.99
N ALA A 45 10.73 -0.69 -5.20
CA ALA A 45 11.97 0.03 -5.57
C ALA A 45 11.85 1.56 -5.46
N HIS A 46 10.67 2.10 -5.78
CA HIS A 46 10.39 3.54 -5.71
C HIS A 46 9.56 3.94 -4.48
N ILE A 47 9.32 3.01 -3.54
CA ILE A 47 8.60 3.29 -2.31
C ILE A 47 9.54 3.95 -1.30
N LEU A 48 9.21 5.16 -0.88
CA LEU A 48 9.93 5.90 0.14
C LEU A 48 8.96 6.35 1.24
N SER A 49 9.17 5.89 2.47
CA SER A 49 8.40 6.32 3.64
C SER A 49 9.14 6.00 4.93
N GLY A 50 8.99 6.85 5.96
CA GLY A 50 9.40 6.57 7.34
C GLY A 50 8.29 5.86 8.15
N ALA A 51 7.46 5.07 7.48
CA ALA A 51 6.09 4.76 7.83
C ALA A 51 5.84 4.29 9.27
N VAL A 52 4.85 4.94 9.89
CA VAL A 52 4.03 4.39 10.97
C VAL A 52 2.65 4.09 10.37
N MET A 53 2.23 2.84 10.40
CA MET A 53 1.03 2.36 9.70
C MET A 53 -0.05 1.92 10.67
N ASP A 54 -1.26 2.42 10.44
CA ASP A 54 -2.49 1.90 11.05
C ASP A 54 -2.87 0.56 10.37
N PRO A 55 -2.98 -0.55 11.12
CA PRO A 55 -3.28 -1.87 10.57
C PRO A 55 -4.73 -2.03 10.09
N ARG A 56 -5.62 -1.04 10.26
CA ARG A 56 -7.05 -1.15 9.95
C ARG A 56 -7.31 -1.59 8.51
N ALA A 57 -6.69 -0.93 7.53
CA ALA A 57 -6.97 -1.19 6.11
C ALA A 57 -6.45 -2.56 5.66
N ILE A 58 -5.24 -2.95 6.11
CA ILE A 58 -4.70 -4.29 5.79
C ILE A 58 -5.51 -5.39 6.50
N THR A 59 -6.05 -5.11 7.69
CA THR A 59 -6.97 -6.03 8.39
C THR A 59 -8.29 -6.19 7.65
N GLU A 60 -8.81 -5.13 7.01
CA GLU A 60 -9.99 -5.25 6.16
C GLU A 60 -9.70 -6.05 4.87
N LEU A 61 -8.52 -5.86 4.27
CA LEU A 61 -8.14 -6.53 3.02
C LEU A 61 -7.74 -8.00 3.23
N PHE A 62 -7.06 -8.29 4.35
CA PHE A 62 -6.56 -9.60 4.76
C PHE A 62 -6.75 -9.77 6.27
N PRO A 63 -7.91 -10.26 6.74
CA PRO A 63 -8.16 -10.41 8.18
C PRO A 63 -7.11 -11.25 8.94
N ASP A 64 -6.43 -12.15 8.25
CA ASP A 64 -5.42 -13.07 8.73
C ASP A 64 -3.98 -12.71 8.29
N TRP A 65 -3.73 -11.43 7.94
CA TRP A 65 -2.42 -10.95 7.46
C TRP A 65 -1.22 -11.36 8.34
N ARG A 66 -1.43 -11.51 9.66
CA ARG A 66 -0.39 -11.99 10.59
C ARG A 66 0.03 -13.41 10.29
N ALA A 67 -0.94 -14.30 10.06
CA ALA A 67 -0.69 -15.70 9.75
C ALA A 67 -0.08 -15.86 8.34
N GLN A 68 -0.42 -14.94 7.44
CA GLN A 68 0.13 -14.88 6.08
C GLN A 68 1.53 -14.21 6.02
N GLY A 69 2.09 -13.79 7.15
CA GLY A 69 3.45 -13.27 7.23
C GLY A 69 3.64 -11.83 6.74
N ALA A 70 2.60 -10.98 6.80
CA ALA A 70 2.77 -9.57 6.43
C ALA A 70 3.78 -8.88 7.38
N PRO A 71 4.70 -8.03 6.87
CA PRO A 71 5.87 -7.54 7.61
C PRO A 71 5.54 -6.35 8.53
N LEU A 72 4.64 -6.56 9.49
CA LEU A 72 4.23 -5.60 10.53
C LEU A 72 4.68 -6.11 11.91
N ASP A 73 5.99 -6.20 12.12
CA ASP A 73 6.57 -6.87 13.30
C ASP A 73 6.82 -5.94 14.49
N VAL A 74 6.88 -4.62 14.26
CA VAL A 74 7.31 -3.65 15.28
C VAL A 74 6.13 -2.77 15.72
N PRO A 75 5.38 -3.14 16.78
CA PRO A 75 4.33 -2.29 17.32
C PRO A 75 4.93 -1.01 17.91
N VAL A 76 4.24 0.11 17.76
CA VAL A 76 4.65 1.37 18.40
C VAL A 76 4.43 1.28 19.90
N VAL A 77 5.49 1.50 20.67
CA VAL A 77 5.49 1.44 22.14
C VAL A 77 5.59 2.82 22.80
N GLU A 78 6.11 3.81 22.10
CA GLU A 78 6.26 5.18 22.63
C GLU A 78 6.18 6.21 21.49
N ASP A 79 5.43 7.29 21.74
CA ASP A 79 5.44 8.50 20.92
C ASP A 79 6.22 9.63 21.61
N ARG A 80 7.08 10.32 20.84
CA ARG A 80 7.81 11.51 21.30
C ARG A 80 7.69 12.62 20.28
N PHE A 81 7.03 13.70 20.68
CA PHE A 81 7.01 14.95 19.92
C PHE A 81 7.94 15.97 20.55
N LEU A 82 8.84 16.55 19.77
CA LEU A 82 9.89 17.44 20.24
C LEU A 82 9.83 18.77 19.49
N PHE A 83 9.90 19.88 20.24
CA PHE A 83 10.26 21.18 19.68
C PHE A 83 11.76 21.39 19.80
N LEU A 84 12.41 21.65 18.67
CA LEU A 84 13.86 21.80 18.58
C LEU A 84 14.24 23.28 18.46
N SER A 85 15.34 23.66 19.10
CA SER A 85 16.10 24.88 18.82
C SER A 85 17.54 24.51 18.49
N GLN A 86 18.36 25.48 18.09
CA GLN A 86 19.77 25.22 17.77
C GLN A 86 20.54 24.49 18.89
N ALA A 87 20.18 24.72 20.15
CA ALA A 87 20.90 24.19 21.31
C ALA A 87 20.04 23.33 22.26
N SER A 88 18.76 23.07 21.95
CA SER A 88 17.88 22.34 22.87
C SER A 88 16.76 21.57 22.18
N ALA A 89 16.24 20.56 22.87
CA ALA A 89 15.02 19.85 22.52
C ALA A 89 14.07 19.84 23.72
N ARG A 90 12.80 20.20 23.50
CA ARG A 90 11.75 20.19 24.52
C ARG A 90 10.65 19.22 24.12
N ARG A 91 10.42 18.21 24.97
CA ARG A 91 9.35 17.22 24.77
C ARG A 91 7.99 17.84 25.09
N VAL A 92 7.02 17.62 24.22
CA VAL A 92 5.62 17.93 24.50
C VAL A 92 5.04 16.83 25.39
N PRO A 93 4.39 17.17 26.52
CA PRO A 93 3.69 16.19 27.35
C PRO A 93 2.58 15.48 26.56
N GLU A 94 2.40 14.18 26.78
CA GLU A 94 1.46 13.36 26.01
C GLU A 94 0.01 13.85 26.08
N TRP A 95 -0.43 14.34 27.25
CA TRP A 95 -1.79 14.87 27.44
C TRP A 95 -2.09 16.11 26.58
N ALA A 96 -1.06 16.79 26.10
CA ALA A 96 -1.18 17.97 25.24
C ALA A 96 -1.05 17.61 23.74
N LEU A 97 -0.78 16.34 23.39
CA LEU A 97 -0.67 15.92 22.00
C LEU A 97 -2.05 15.64 21.40
N PRO A 98 -2.34 16.18 20.20
CA PRO A 98 -3.50 15.77 19.42
C PRO A 98 -3.52 14.26 19.16
N GLU A 99 -4.73 13.71 19.03
CA GLU A 99 -4.93 12.27 18.78
C GLU A 99 -4.23 11.79 17.50
N SER A 100 -4.13 12.65 16.47
CA SER A 100 -3.42 12.35 15.22
C SER A 100 -1.92 12.11 15.38
N PHE A 101 -1.33 12.44 16.53
CA PHE A 101 0.09 12.18 16.86
C PHE A 101 0.28 11.02 17.84
N ARG A 102 -0.81 10.30 18.17
CA ARG A 102 -0.78 9.14 19.05
C ARG A 102 -0.90 7.88 18.20
N ASN A 103 0.08 6.99 18.29
CA ASN A 103 0.23 5.83 17.42
C ASN A 103 -0.06 4.52 18.15
N HIS A 104 -0.84 4.56 19.23
CA HIS A 104 -1.24 3.34 19.93
C HIS A 104 -1.98 2.38 18.99
N GLY A 105 -1.47 1.15 18.85
CA GLY A 105 -2.02 0.15 17.93
C GLY A 105 -1.42 0.17 16.52
N ASN A 106 -0.58 1.17 16.18
CA ASN A 106 0.12 1.25 14.90
C ASN A 106 1.44 0.48 14.92
N TYR A 107 2.04 0.34 13.72
CA TYR A 107 3.29 -0.38 13.50
C TYR A 107 4.33 0.51 12.82
N VAL A 108 5.58 0.45 13.27
CA VAL A 108 6.72 0.97 12.51
C VAL A 108 7.07 -0.06 11.45
N ILE A 109 7.09 0.33 10.17
CA ILE A 109 7.25 -0.62 9.06
C ILE A 109 8.25 -0.13 8.01
N SER A 110 8.74 -1.08 7.22
CA SER A 110 9.26 -0.78 5.87
C SER A 110 8.10 -0.86 4.88
N LEU A 111 7.62 0.29 4.39
CA LEU A 111 6.53 0.30 3.41
C LEU A 111 6.92 -0.41 2.11
N ALA A 112 8.20 -0.37 1.73
CA ALA A 112 8.70 -1.12 0.58
C ALA A 112 8.52 -2.64 0.77
N ASN A 113 8.76 -3.17 1.97
CA ASN A 113 8.56 -4.59 2.26
C ASN A 113 7.07 -4.95 2.31
N VAL A 114 6.22 -4.09 2.86
CA VAL A 114 4.76 -4.28 2.81
C VAL A 114 4.27 -4.31 1.36
N VAL A 115 4.77 -3.43 0.50
CA VAL A 115 4.43 -3.41 -0.93
C VAL A 115 4.91 -4.67 -1.66
N ARG A 116 6.12 -5.17 -1.36
CA ARG A 116 6.60 -6.44 -1.92
C ARG A 116 5.69 -7.60 -1.50
N TRP A 117 5.34 -7.69 -0.22
CA TRP A 117 4.42 -8.70 0.28
C TRP A 117 3.03 -8.61 -0.36
N LEU A 118 2.48 -7.38 -0.51
CA LEU A 118 1.23 -7.18 -1.24
C LEU A 118 1.34 -7.62 -2.71
N GLY A 119 2.50 -7.44 -3.33
CA GLY A 119 2.80 -7.96 -4.66
C GLY A 119 2.63 -9.47 -4.75
N GLU A 120 3.27 -10.20 -3.83
CA GLU A 120 3.15 -11.66 -3.74
C GLU A 120 1.69 -12.11 -3.56
N GLN A 121 0.92 -11.40 -2.72
CA GLN A 121 -0.51 -11.70 -2.54
C GLN A 121 -1.33 -11.41 -3.81
N ALA A 122 -1.03 -10.32 -4.51
CA ALA A 122 -1.71 -9.95 -5.75
C ALA A 122 -1.42 -10.97 -6.87
N GLU A 123 -0.17 -11.37 -7.06
CA GLU A 123 0.22 -12.39 -8.04
C GLU A 123 -0.42 -13.74 -7.71
N ALA A 124 -0.48 -14.14 -6.43
CA ALA A 124 -1.16 -15.36 -6.01
C ALA A 124 -2.67 -15.36 -6.33
N LEU A 125 -3.29 -14.19 -6.43
CA LEU A 125 -4.68 -14.01 -6.86
C LEU A 125 -4.83 -13.91 -8.39
N GLY A 126 -3.74 -14.00 -9.15
CA GLY A 126 -3.74 -13.89 -10.61
C GLY A 126 -3.83 -12.46 -11.12
N VAL A 127 -3.34 -11.48 -10.35
CA VAL A 127 -3.04 -10.13 -10.88
C VAL A 127 -1.75 -10.22 -11.69
N GLU A 128 -1.75 -9.66 -12.90
CA GLU A 128 -0.55 -9.55 -13.71
C GLU A 128 0.19 -8.25 -13.37
N ILE A 129 1.44 -8.35 -12.90
CA ILE A 129 2.23 -7.21 -12.47
C ILE A 129 3.42 -7.02 -13.41
N PHE A 130 3.56 -5.81 -13.95
CA PHE A 130 4.62 -5.45 -14.89
C PHE A 130 5.54 -4.38 -14.28
N PRO A 131 6.60 -4.78 -13.56
CA PRO A 131 7.63 -3.84 -13.10
C PRO A 131 8.53 -3.39 -14.26
N GLY A 132 9.04 -2.16 -14.19
CA GLY A 132 9.83 -1.53 -15.24
C GLY A 132 8.98 -0.95 -16.39
N PHE A 133 7.66 -0.90 -16.25
CA PHE A 133 6.72 -0.40 -17.26
C PHE A 133 6.06 0.91 -16.80
N PRO A 134 6.69 2.08 -17.08
CA PRO A 134 6.05 3.37 -16.82
C PRO A 134 4.88 3.60 -17.78
N ALA A 135 3.67 3.82 -17.24
CA ALA A 135 2.56 4.36 -18.02
C ALA A 135 2.86 5.81 -18.40
N ALA A 136 3.23 6.05 -19.67
CA ALA A 136 3.71 7.35 -20.15
C ALA A 136 2.59 8.24 -20.72
N GLU A 137 1.49 7.64 -21.18
CA GLU A 137 0.40 8.31 -21.87
C GLU A 137 -0.93 7.67 -21.49
N VAL A 138 -1.98 8.49 -21.37
CA VAL A 138 -3.36 8.03 -21.18
C VAL A 138 -4.01 7.95 -22.55
N LEU A 139 -4.63 6.81 -22.85
CA LEU A 139 -5.33 6.59 -24.11
C LEU A 139 -6.80 6.96 -23.96
N TYR A 140 -7.39 7.51 -25.02
CA TYR A 140 -8.78 7.91 -25.06
C TYR A 140 -9.45 7.37 -26.32
N ASP A 141 -10.74 7.04 -26.20
CA ASP A 141 -11.59 6.70 -27.35
C ASP A 141 -12.09 7.95 -28.10
N GLU A 142 -12.85 7.72 -29.18
CA GLU A 142 -13.44 8.80 -29.99
C GLU A 142 -14.45 9.67 -29.22
N ALA A 143 -15.03 9.14 -28.13
CA ALA A 143 -15.94 9.88 -27.25
C ALA A 143 -15.19 10.66 -26.15
N GLY A 144 -13.87 10.51 -26.05
CA GLY A 144 -13.03 11.14 -25.05
C GLY A 144 -13.01 10.43 -23.69
N ALA A 145 -13.50 9.19 -23.61
CA ALA A 145 -13.37 8.35 -22.42
C ALA A 145 -12.00 7.66 -22.37
N VAL A 146 -11.47 7.42 -21.16
CA VAL A 146 -10.20 6.71 -20.98
C VAL A 146 -10.38 5.23 -21.32
N ILE A 147 -9.42 4.67 -22.08
CA ILE A 147 -9.36 3.25 -22.47
C ILE A 147 -8.02 2.61 -22.10
#